data_AF-A0A945CJX9-F1
#
_entry.id   AF-A0A945CJX9-F1
#
_cell.length_a   1.000
_cell.length_b   1.000
_cell.length_c   1.000
_cell.angle_alpha   90.00
_cell.angle_beta   90.00
_cell.angle_gamma   90.00
#
_symmetry.space_group_name_H-M   'P 1'
#
loop_
_entity.id
_entity.type
_entity.pdbx_description
1 polymer ?
#
loop_
_entity_poly.entity_id
_entity_poly.type
_entity_poly.pdbx_seq_one_letter_code
_entity_poly.pdbx_strand_id
1 'polypeptide(L)'
;MKRTSLLLSAFVLIALWVGAVCGEGLVISDEVAAIDNIPPAPVTELQALDASGEGGESIVVTWMLSIDDAVSATSSGNGLVPRGGVYGYRVYREAESETASLIATLSPGVSEYVDTQIESGGAYLYEVRSFDLDNETELKVIPGSVEDLARFVVVGGGAGVDIVATIKGQMRLDAELDLEDQGAVEAFTTRFVTDVAAALSISSDRVKVTGISAGSVVVEFEIVAPAEGVTEPTAADALVQLQSLVAEDPQVFADLGEVLELADESTTEIVRVTQPLDVDGAPILGWFTREGESVDFDDFFLFADHFGQSEGDAEYDSIFDIVATGTIDFDDFFRFADDFGKVVVNAADIRAQLGL
;
A
#
# COMPACT_ATOMS: atom_id res chain seq x y z
N MET A 1 -86.88 16.43 36.81
CA MET A 1 -87.04 17.90 36.68
C MET A 1 -86.64 18.27 35.25
N LYS A 2 -87.49 18.88 34.39
CA LYS A 2 -87.77 20.34 34.25
C LYS A 2 -86.46 21.17 34.22
N ARG A 3 -86.15 22.09 33.29
CA ARG A 3 -86.78 22.69 32.08
C ARG A 3 -85.62 23.47 31.35
N THR A 4 -85.60 23.90 30.08
CA THR A 4 -86.53 23.94 28.92
C THR A 4 -85.70 23.96 27.60
N SER A 5 -86.32 24.06 26.42
CA SER A 5 -85.69 24.56 25.18
C SER A 5 -86.27 25.94 24.83
N LEU A 6 -85.44 26.90 24.38
CA LEU A 6 -85.83 27.98 23.46
C LEU A 6 -84.59 28.68 22.86
N LEU A 7 -84.74 29.23 21.66
CA LEU A 7 -83.73 30.02 20.94
C LEU A 7 -83.66 31.47 21.48
N LEU A 8 -82.57 32.23 21.19
CA LEU A 8 -82.53 33.27 20.14
C LEU A 8 -81.27 34.20 20.22
N SER A 9 -80.76 34.60 19.04
CA SER A 9 -80.01 35.82 18.67
C SER A 9 -78.95 36.49 19.58
N ALA A 10 -77.71 36.40 19.10
CA ALA A 10 -76.80 37.50 18.72
C ALA A 10 -76.78 38.84 19.49
N PHE A 11 -75.57 39.22 19.93
CA PHE A 11 -75.14 40.62 20.06
C PHE A 11 -73.69 40.77 19.58
N VAL A 12 -73.39 41.87 18.88
CA VAL A 12 -72.05 42.19 18.35
C VAL A 12 -71.28 43.02 19.36
N LEU A 13 -69.97 42.73 19.53
CA LEU A 13 -69.03 43.65 20.15
C LEU A 13 -67.73 43.70 19.34
N ILE A 14 -67.28 44.92 19.03
CA ILE A 14 -66.02 45.20 18.32
C ILE A 14 -64.90 45.36 19.36
N ALA A 15 -63.75 44.73 19.14
CA ALA A 15 -62.54 44.93 19.95
C ALA A 15 -61.34 45.26 19.05
N LEU A 16 -60.55 46.26 19.47
CA LEU A 16 -59.40 46.78 18.74
C LEU A 16 -58.28 45.74 18.60
N TRP A 17 -57.62 45.74 17.44
CA TRP A 17 -56.36 45.03 17.22
C TRP A 17 -55.19 45.90 17.68
N VAL A 18 -54.47 45.48 18.71
CA VAL A 18 -53.19 46.09 19.11
C VAL A 18 -52.09 45.27 18.46
N GLY A 19 -51.33 45.88 17.55
CA GLY A 19 -50.23 45.21 16.87
C GLY A 19 -49.11 44.86 17.85
N ALA A 20 -48.80 43.57 17.99
CA ALA A 20 -47.60 43.13 18.68
C ALA A 20 -46.39 43.38 17.78
N VAL A 21 -45.37 44.06 18.32
CA VAL A 21 -44.05 44.12 17.69
C VAL A 21 -43.46 42.71 17.72
N CYS A 22 -43.25 42.11 16.56
CA CYS A 22 -42.46 40.88 16.47
C CYS A 22 -41.03 41.19 16.90
N GLY A 23 -40.48 40.41 17.83
CA GLY A 23 -39.06 40.46 18.13
C GLY A 23 -38.26 40.08 16.90
N GLU A 24 -37.24 40.87 16.56
CA GLU A 24 -36.30 40.51 15.51
C GLU A 24 -35.60 39.21 15.89
N GLY A 25 -35.55 38.26 14.96
CA GLY A 25 -34.87 36.99 15.17
C GLY A 25 -33.38 37.24 15.37
N LEU A 26 -32.88 36.92 16.56
CA LEU A 26 -31.45 36.95 16.85
C LEU A 26 -30.82 35.80 16.04
N VAL A 27 -30.27 36.15 14.87
CA VAL A 27 -29.50 35.22 14.04
C VAL A 27 -28.21 34.93 14.79
N ILE A 28 -28.22 33.85 15.56
CA ILE A 28 -27.00 33.19 16.04
C ILE A 28 -26.40 32.57 14.78
N SER A 29 -25.24 33.06 14.34
CA SER A 29 -24.44 32.37 13.35
C SER A 29 -24.02 31.01 13.91
N ASP A 30 -23.85 30.01 13.06
CA ASP A 30 -23.22 28.76 13.46
C ASP A 30 -21.88 29.03 14.16
N GLU A 31 -21.47 28.14 15.07
CA GLU A 31 -20.22 28.32 15.82
C GLU A 31 -19.04 28.39 14.85
N VAL A 32 -18.40 29.56 14.80
CA VAL A 32 -17.16 29.76 14.05
C VAL A 32 -16.03 29.09 14.83
N ALA A 33 -15.90 27.78 14.67
CA ALA A 33 -14.72 27.05 15.05
C ALA A 33 -13.56 27.44 14.14
N ALA A 34 -12.35 27.55 14.70
CA ALA A 34 -11.14 27.55 13.90
C ALA A 34 -10.86 26.09 13.55
N ILE A 35 -11.15 25.70 12.31
CA ILE A 35 -10.79 24.38 11.76
C ILE A 35 -9.27 24.35 11.62
N ASP A 36 -8.62 23.36 12.21
CA ASP A 36 -7.21 23.09 11.92
C ASP A 36 -7.10 22.40 10.56
N ASN A 37 -6.20 22.89 9.70
CA ASN A 37 -5.91 22.29 8.39
C ASN A 37 -4.45 21.82 8.30
N ILE A 38 -3.77 21.69 9.46
CA ILE A 38 -2.42 21.15 9.56
C ILE A 38 -2.55 19.73 10.13
N PRO A 39 -2.53 18.68 9.29
CA PRO A 39 -2.59 17.31 9.77
C PRO A 39 -1.35 16.97 10.62
N PRO A 40 -1.47 16.05 11.61
CA PRO A 40 -0.32 15.60 12.38
C PRO A 40 0.69 14.87 11.49
N ALA A 41 1.96 14.79 11.89
CA ALA A 41 2.92 13.92 11.21
C ALA A 41 2.44 12.45 11.25
N PRO A 42 2.69 11.63 10.21
CA PRO A 42 2.36 10.21 10.22
C PRO A 42 3.17 9.44 11.27
N VAL A 43 2.83 8.17 11.46
CA VAL A 43 3.72 7.21 12.15
C VAL A 43 4.97 6.93 11.30
N THR A 44 5.98 6.32 11.91
CA THR A 44 7.15 5.78 11.18
C THR A 44 7.44 4.36 11.67
N GLU A 45 8.32 3.61 11.00
CA GLU A 45 8.68 2.23 11.38
C GLU A 45 7.44 1.31 11.57
N LEU A 46 6.41 1.47 10.72
CA LEU A 46 5.22 0.62 10.73
C LEU A 46 5.56 -0.76 10.17
N GLN A 47 5.28 -1.80 10.94
CA GLN A 47 5.46 -3.19 10.55
C GLN A 47 4.29 -4.06 11.02
N ALA A 48 3.93 -5.08 10.24
CA ALA A 48 2.99 -6.14 10.58
C ALA A 48 3.72 -7.48 10.58
N LEU A 49 3.50 -8.30 11.62
CA LEU A 49 4.16 -9.59 11.80
C LEU A 49 3.12 -10.66 12.13
N ASP A 50 3.24 -11.84 11.52
CA ASP A 50 2.44 -13.00 11.93
C ASP A 50 2.86 -13.40 13.36
N ALA A 51 1.86 -13.54 14.22
CA ALA A 51 1.99 -13.93 15.62
C ALA A 51 1.00 -15.07 15.94
N SER A 52 0.61 -15.84 14.93
CA SER A 52 -0.24 -17.02 15.04
C SER A 52 0.41 -18.12 15.88
N GLY A 53 -0.41 -19.08 16.31
CA GLY A 53 0.06 -20.28 17.01
C GLY A 53 -1.07 -20.99 17.74
N GLU A 54 -0.74 -21.73 18.80
CA GLU A 54 -1.68 -22.52 19.63
C GLU A 54 -2.86 -21.72 20.22
N GLY A 55 -2.78 -20.38 20.23
CA GLY A 55 -3.85 -19.48 20.68
C GLY A 55 -4.91 -19.15 19.64
N GLY A 56 -4.71 -19.56 18.38
CA GLY A 56 -5.39 -19.05 17.20
C GLY A 56 -4.52 -18.10 16.40
N GLU A 57 -5.00 -17.73 15.22
CA GLU A 57 -4.30 -16.91 14.26
C GLU A 57 -4.35 -15.42 14.67
N SER A 58 -3.20 -14.72 14.62
CA SER A 58 -3.14 -13.30 14.96
C SER A 58 -1.98 -12.56 14.31
N ILE A 59 -2.14 -11.26 14.07
CA ILE A 59 -1.09 -10.38 13.55
C ILE A 59 -0.80 -9.28 14.57
N VAL A 60 0.49 -9.05 14.84
CA VAL A 60 0.96 -7.93 15.66
C VAL A 60 1.43 -6.81 14.75
N VAL A 61 0.81 -5.65 14.88
CA VAL A 61 1.14 -4.42 14.14
C VAL A 61 1.82 -3.46 15.11
N THR A 62 3.02 -2.97 14.79
CA THR A 62 3.78 -2.03 15.63
C THR A 62 4.30 -0.85 14.82
N TRP A 63 4.48 0.30 15.46
CA TRP A 63 4.97 1.53 14.83
C TRP A 63 5.68 2.44 15.83
N MET A 64 6.58 3.30 15.34
CA MET A 64 7.02 4.46 16.07
C MET A 64 5.94 5.55 16.05
N LEU A 65 5.61 6.07 17.24
CA LEU A 65 4.64 7.15 17.43
C LEU A 65 4.95 8.36 16.54
N SER A 66 3.90 9.07 16.12
CA SER A 66 4.04 10.36 15.46
C SER A 66 4.82 11.33 16.35
N ILE A 67 5.70 12.15 15.75
CA ILE A 67 6.47 13.15 16.49
C ILE A 67 5.59 14.20 17.18
N ASP A 68 4.35 14.37 16.71
CA ASP A 68 3.34 15.27 17.30
C ASP A 68 2.56 14.63 18.46
N ASP A 69 2.73 13.34 18.73
CA ASP A 69 2.21 12.64 19.93
C ASP A 69 3.08 12.89 21.18
N ALA A 70 4.22 13.59 21.01
CA ALA A 70 5.13 13.92 22.09
C ALA A 70 4.50 14.90 23.11
N VAL A 71 3.87 14.34 24.16
CA VAL A 71 3.13 15.09 25.18
C VAL A 71 3.99 16.09 25.95
N SER A 72 3.97 17.35 25.53
CA SER A 72 4.32 18.48 26.40
C SER A 72 3.08 19.07 27.07
N ALA A 73 2.78 18.65 28.30
CA ALA A 73 1.68 19.24 29.07
C ALA A 73 2.11 20.59 29.68
N THR A 74 1.56 21.71 29.20
CA THR A 74 1.70 23.00 29.88
C THR A 74 0.52 23.22 30.83
N SER A 75 0.80 23.39 32.12
CA SER A 75 -0.22 23.76 33.11
C SER A 75 -0.70 25.20 32.85
N SER A 76 -1.98 25.36 32.53
CA SER A 76 -2.62 26.68 32.41
C SER A 76 -3.69 26.79 33.49
N GLY A 77 -3.36 27.50 34.58
CA GLY A 77 -4.19 27.54 35.78
C GLY A 77 -4.33 26.15 36.42
N ASN A 78 -5.57 25.75 36.71
CA ASN A 78 -5.91 24.49 37.38
C ASN A 78 -6.16 23.32 36.40
N GLY A 79 -5.93 23.52 35.10
CA GLY A 79 -6.09 22.51 34.05
C GLY A 79 -4.76 22.14 33.39
N LEU A 80 -4.63 20.86 33.03
CA LEU A 80 -3.62 20.41 32.09
C LEU A 80 -4.09 20.75 30.68
N VAL A 81 -3.24 21.41 29.89
CA VAL A 81 -3.45 21.57 28.45
C VAL A 81 -2.53 20.57 27.75
N PRO A 82 -3.08 19.52 27.09
CA PRO A 82 -2.30 18.69 26.19
C PRO A 82 -1.75 19.55 25.05
N ARG A 83 -0.49 19.30 24.65
CA ARG A 83 0.09 19.86 23.42
C ARG A 83 0.55 18.74 22.46
N GLY A 84 0.04 17.53 22.63
CA GLY A 84 0.11 16.56 21.53
C GLY A 84 -0.84 17.03 20.44
N GLY A 85 -0.37 17.11 19.19
CA GLY A 85 -1.23 17.35 18.03
C GLY A 85 -2.11 16.14 17.72
N VAL A 86 -1.74 14.96 18.23
CA VAL A 86 -2.40 13.68 17.97
C VAL A 86 -3.50 13.40 19.01
N TYR A 87 -4.71 13.12 18.53
CA TYR A 87 -5.84 12.59 19.32
C TYR A 87 -5.86 11.07 19.40
N GLY A 88 -5.11 10.39 18.53
CA GLY A 88 -4.90 8.95 18.58
C GLY A 88 -4.40 8.38 17.26
N TYR A 89 -4.52 7.07 17.13
CA TYR A 89 -4.18 6.33 15.91
C TYR A 89 -5.39 5.55 15.40
N ARG A 90 -5.54 5.48 14.08
CA ARG A 90 -6.55 4.66 13.41
C ARG A 90 -5.83 3.56 12.63
N VAL A 91 -6.17 2.31 12.92
CA VAL A 91 -5.61 1.13 12.25
C VAL A 91 -6.59 0.70 11.17
N TYR A 92 -6.11 0.71 9.93
CA TYR A 92 -6.81 0.19 8.77
C TYR A 92 -6.18 -1.14 8.37
N ARG A 93 -7.02 -2.02 7.85
CA ARG A 93 -6.61 -3.28 7.23
C ARG A 93 -7.30 -3.43 5.89
N GLU A 94 -6.51 -3.73 4.88
CA GLU A 94 -6.94 -4.25 3.59
C GLU A 94 -6.66 -5.75 3.55
N ALA A 95 -7.59 -6.50 2.94
CA ALA A 95 -7.44 -7.92 2.64
C ALA A 95 -7.51 -8.11 1.12
N GLU A 96 -7.11 -9.29 0.63
CA GLU A 96 -7.08 -9.63 -0.79
C GLU A 96 -8.34 -9.17 -1.58
N SER A 97 -8.15 -8.24 -2.52
CA SER A 97 -9.21 -7.65 -3.37
C SER A 97 -10.33 -6.89 -2.63
N GLU A 98 -10.13 -6.56 -1.35
CA GLU A 98 -10.97 -5.62 -0.60
C GLU A 98 -10.36 -4.21 -0.60
N THR A 99 -11.08 -3.22 -0.09
CA THR A 99 -10.54 -1.87 0.17
C THR A 99 -10.24 -1.72 1.65
N ALA A 100 -9.13 -1.08 2.01
CA ALA A 100 -8.76 -0.75 3.38
C ALA A 100 -9.94 -0.28 4.25
N SER A 101 -10.13 -0.94 5.39
CA SER A 101 -11.24 -0.72 6.31
C SER A 101 -10.73 -0.41 7.73
N LEU A 102 -11.39 0.52 8.43
CA LEU A 102 -11.02 0.90 9.80
C LEU A 102 -11.38 -0.23 10.78
N ILE A 103 -10.37 -0.87 11.37
CA ILE A 103 -10.54 -1.96 12.32
C ILE A 103 -10.35 -1.53 13.79
N ALA A 104 -9.56 -0.48 14.06
CA ALA A 104 -9.37 0.04 15.42
C ALA A 104 -9.11 1.54 15.48
N THR A 105 -9.56 2.15 16.59
CA THR A 105 -9.18 3.51 17.00
C THR A 105 -8.54 3.44 18.38
N LEU A 106 -7.31 3.94 18.48
CA LEU A 106 -6.42 3.79 19.62
C LEU A 106 -6.13 5.17 20.25
N SER A 107 -5.76 5.16 21.53
CA SER A 107 -5.44 6.38 22.27
C SER A 107 -4.06 6.95 21.90
N PRO A 108 -3.77 8.23 22.20
CA PRO A 108 -2.42 8.79 22.14
C PRO A 108 -1.42 7.95 22.94
N GLY A 109 -0.18 7.85 22.46
CA GLY A 109 0.88 7.05 23.08
C GLY A 109 0.78 5.53 22.86
N VAL A 110 -0.18 5.03 22.06
CA VAL A 110 -0.25 3.61 21.68
C VAL A 110 0.55 3.37 20.41
N SER A 111 1.46 2.38 20.46
CA SER A 111 2.44 2.03 19.40
C SER A 111 2.30 0.59 18.90
N GLU A 112 1.24 -0.12 19.31
CA GLU A 112 1.03 -1.54 19.08
C GLU A 112 -0.48 -1.84 18.96
N TYR A 113 -0.83 -2.76 18.07
CA TYR A 113 -2.16 -3.33 17.92
C TYR A 113 -2.04 -4.83 17.61
N VAL A 114 -2.97 -5.63 18.11
CA VAL A 114 -3.07 -7.07 17.79
C VAL A 114 -4.38 -7.31 17.08
N ASP A 115 -4.30 -7.75 15.83
CA ASP A 115 -5.46 -8.21 15.06
C ASP A 115 -5.67 -9.71 15.31
N THR A 116 -6.90 -10.07 15.64
CA THR A 116 -7.35 -11.46 15.84
C THR A 116 -8.59 -11.77 15.00
N GLN A 117 -8.86 -10.95 13.97
CA GLN A 117 -10.00 -11.07 13.06
C GLN A 117 -9.51 -11.39 11.64
N ILE A 118 -8.53 -12.28 11.54
CA ILE A 118 -7.86 -12.69 10.31
C ILE A 118 -8.07 -14.20 10.08
N GLU A 119 -7.77 -14.67 8.87
CA GLU A 119 -8.00 -16.05 8.43
C GLU A 119 -6.67 -16.68 8.00
N SER A 120 -6.47 -17.97 8.32
CA SER A 120 -5.32 -18.74 7.87
C SER A 120 -5.23 -18.78 6.34
N GLY A 121 -4.04 -18.52 5.79
CA GLY A 121 -3.80 -18.39 4.36
C GLY A 121 -4.17 -17.03 3.77
N GLY A 122 -4.68 -16.09 4.57
CA GLY A 122 -5.02 -14.73 4.14
C GLY A 122 -3.81 -13.80 4.15
N ALA A 123 -3.75 -12.90 3.15
CA ALA A 123 -2.80 -11.80 3.10
C ALA A 123 -3.46 -10.46 3.42
N TYR A 124 -2.74 -9.64 4.20
CA TYR A 124 -3.24 -8.39 4.75
C TYR A 124 -2.22 -7.27 4.59
N LEU A 125 -2.72 -6.08 4.27
CA LEU A 125 -1.97 -4.83 4.27
C LEU A 125 -2.50 -3.93 5.39
N TYR A 126 -1.60 -3.44 6.24
CA TYR A 126 -1.94 -2.53 7.32
C TYR A 126 -1.54 -1.08 7.02
N GLU A 127 -2.35 -0.15 7.53
CA GLU A 127 -2.00 1.25 7.60
C GLU A 127 -2.37 1.80 8.98
N VAL A 128 -1.49 2.60 9.57
CA VAL A 128 -1.76 3.27 10.85
C VAL A 128 -1.67 4.77 10.64
N ARG A 129 -2.83 5.42 10.71
CA ARG A 129 -2.98 6.87 10.49
C ARG A 129 -3.01 7.59 11.83
N SER A 130 -2.16 8.59 12.02
CA SER A 130 -2.30 9.54 13.11
C SER A 130 -3.48 10.47 12.81
N PHE A 131 -4.27 10.84 13.81
CA PHE A 131 -5.41 11.75 13.61
C PHE A 131 -5.54 12.77 14.74
N ASP A 132 -6.08 13.94 14.42
CA ASP A 132 -6.39 15.03 15.35
C ASP A 132 -7.92 15.21 15.53
N LEU A 133 -8.44 16.42 15.77
CA LEU A 133 -9.90 16.66 15.81
C LEU A 133 -10.54 16.81 14.43
N ASP A 134 -9.80 17.37 13.48
CA ASP A 134 -10.25 17.81 12.16
C ASP A 134 -9.57 16.99 11.02
N ASN A 135 -8.36 16.46 11.25
CA ASN A 135 -7.51 15.82 10.24
C ASN A 135 -7.09 14.38 10.57
N GLU A 136 -6.65 13.66 9.55
CA GLU A 136 -6.06 12.32 9.62
C GLU A 136 -4.97 12.20 8.55
N THR A 137 -3.87 11.52 8.87
CA THR A 137 -2.66 11.51 8.05
C THR A 137 -2.35 10.11 7.54
N GLU A 138 -2.39 9.97 6.21
CA GLU A 138 -1.99 8.76 5.50
C GLU A 138 -0.48 8.57 5.56
N LEU A 139 -0.03 7.32 5.62
CA LEU A 139 1.39 7.00 5.61
C LEU A 139 1.96 7.17 4.19
N LYS A 140 3.05 7.92 4.05
CA LYS A 140 3.79 8.05 2.79
C LYS A 140 4.94 7.06 2.74
N VAL A 141 4.71 5.94 2.06
CA VAL A 141 5.73 4.94 1.70
C VAL A 141 5.97 4.99 0.19
N ILE A 142 7.16 4.56 -0.22
CA ILE A 142 7.51 4.35 -1.64
C ILE A 142 7.15 2.89 -1.95
N PRO A 143 6.30 2.61 -2.96
CA PRO A 143 5.92 1.24 -3.30
C PRO A 143 7.14 0.33 -3.51
N GLY A 144 7.12 -0.85 -2.90
CA GLY A 144 8.23 -1.81 -2.94
C GLY A 144 9.45 -1.45 -2.10
N SER A 145 9.43 -0.35 -1.31
CA SER A 145 10.46 -0.10 -0.30
C SER A 145 10.33 -1.06 0.89
N VAL A 146 11.36 -1.14 1.73
CA VAL A 146 11.34 -1.97 2.95
C VAL A 146 10.21 -1.52 3.88
N GLU A 147 9.98 -0.21 4.02
CA GLU A 147 8.89 0.36 4.82
C GLU A 147 7.50 0.10 4.23
N ASP A 148 7.40 -0.10 2.91
CA ASP A 148 6.14 -0.49 2.27
C ASP A 148 5.85 -1.96 2.50
N LEU A 149 6.81 -2.82 2.16
CA LEU A 149 6.70 -4.28 2.27
C LEU A 149 6.50 -4.75 3.72
N ALA A 150 7.10 -4.08 4.71
CA ALA A 150 6.92 -4.38 6.13
C ALA A 150 5.46 -4.26 6.63
N ARG A 151 4.57 -3.60 5.86
CA ARG A 151 3.15 -3.44 6.20
C ARG A 151 2.27 -4.60 5.72
N PHE A 152 2.81 -5.47 4.88
CA PHE A 152 2.16 -6.66 4.36
C PHE A 152 2.51 -7.87 5.22
N VAL A 153 1.56 -8.78 5.38
CA VAL A 153 1.76 -10.04 6.09
C VAL A 153 0.84 -11.11 5.50
N VAL A 154 1.38 -12.31 5.32
CA VAL A 154 0.63 -13.51 4.88
C VAL A 154 0.55 -14.45 6.08
N VAL A 155 -0.67 -14.82 6.48
CA VAL A 155 -0.89 -15.65 7.68
C VAL A 155 -0.71 -17.12 7.35
N GLY A 156 0.17 -17.81 8.08
CA GLY A 156 0.28 -19.28 8.03
C GLY A 156 0.61 -19.85 6.65
N GLY A 157 1.45 -19.17 5.85
CA GLY A 157 1.99 -19.71 4.60
C GLY A 157 0.99 -19.95 3.49
N GLY A 158 0.11 -18.98 3.25
CA GLY A 158 -0.89 -19.01 2.17
C GLY A 158 -0.32 -19.24 0.78
N ALA A 159 -0.16 -20.50 0.39
CA ALA A 159 0.30 -20.89 -0.94
C ALA A 159 -0.65 -20.34 -2.02
N GLY A 160 -0.17 -19.37 -2.80
CA GLY A 160 -0.95 -18.70 -3.85
C GLY A 160 -1.29 -17.24 -3.55
N VAL A 161 -0.56 -16.56 -2.68
CA VAL A 161 -0.54 -15.08 -2.62
C VAL A 161 0.90 -14.59 -2.63
N ASP A 162 1.17 -13.61 -3.48
CA ASP A 162 2.46 -12.90 -3.58
C ASP A 162 2.21 -11.38 -3.48
N ILE A 163 3.21 -10.65 -2.97
CA ILE A 163 3.17 -9.17 -2.86
C ILE A 163 3.96 -8.61 -4.04
N VAL A 164 3.27 -8.01 -5.00
CA VAL A 164 3.89 -7.55 -6.26
C VAL A 164 4.05 -6.04 -6.24
N ALA A 165 5.30 -5.58 -6.20
CA ALA A 165 5.65 -4.16 -6.36
C ALA A 165 6.00 -3.87 -7.83
N THR A 166 5.21 -3.01 -8.47
CA THR A 166 5.44 -2.56 -9.85
C THR A 166 5.94 -1.12 -9.84
N ILE A 167 7.22 -0.91 -10.18
CA ILE A 167 7.87 0.39 -10.06
C ILE A 167 7.79 1.17 -11.37
N LYS A 168 7.03 2.27 -11.38
CA LYS A 168 6.71 3.06 -12.57
C LYS A 168 6.98 4.54 -12.36
N GLY A 169 7.48 5.18 -13.41
CA GLY A 169 7.64 6.62 -13.49
C GLY A 169 6.93 7.21 -14.70
N GLN A 170 6.44 8.43 -14.55
CA GLN A 170 5.98 9.26 -15.67
C GLN A 170 6.88 10.49 -15.77
N MET A 171 7.68 10.57 -16.83
CA MET A 171 8.58 11.69 -17.09
C MET A 171 8.03 12.59 -18.19
N ARG A 172 7.89 13.89 -17.91
CA ARG A 172 7.51 14.92 -18.88
C ARG A 172 8.73 15.72 -19.32
N LEU A 173 8.92 15.82 -20.63
CA LEU A 173 10.06 16.49 -21.26
C LEU A 173 9.58 17.69 -22.10
N ASP A 174 10.34 18.79 -22.07
CA ASP A 174 10.24 19.89 -23.03
C ASP A 174 10.94 19.46 -24.34
N ALA A 175 10.21 18.68 -25.13
CA ALA A 175 10.65 18.12 -26.39
C ALA A 175 9.49 18.01 -27.39
N GLU A 176 9.82 17.88 -28.67
CA GLU A 176 8.87 17.63 -29.76
C GLU A 176 9.23 16.30 -30.43
N LEU A 177 8.27 15.38 -30.47
CA LEU A 177 8.41 14.06 -31.09
C LEU A 177 7.20 13.79 -31.99
N ASP A 178 7.46 13.44 -33.24
CA ASP A 178 6.42 12.98 -34.16
C ASP A 178 6.13 11.49 -33.92
N LEU A 179 4.96 11.20 -33.35
CA LEU A 179 4.53 9.82 -33.07
C LEU A 179 4.06 9.07 -34.32
N GLU A 180 3.87 9.74 -35.46
CA GLU A 180 3.60 9.08 -36.75
C GLU A 180 4.91 8.56 -37.40
N ASP A 181 6.07 9.13 -37.06
CA ASP A 181 7.39 8.62 -37.47
C ASP A 181 7.90 7.55 -36.49
N GLN A 182 7.61 6.29 -36.82
CA GLN A 182 8.06 5.12 -36.04
C GLN A 182 9.60 5.07 -35.87
N GLY A 183 10.38 5.59 -36.82
CA GLY A 183 11.84 5.63 -36.71
C GLY A 183 12.32 6.69 -35.73
N ALA A 184 11.62 7.82 -35.63
CA ALA A 184 11.87 8.83 -34.60
C ALA A 184 11.50 8.30 -33.21
N VAL A 185 10.36 7.63 -33.08
CA VAL A 185 9.92 6.99 -31.81
C VAL A 185 10.92 5.92 -31.37
N GLU A 186 11.33 5.00 -32.23
CA GLU A 186 12.33 3.95 -31.89
C GLU A 186 13.68 4.54 -31.46
N ALA A 187 14.16 5.56 -32.17
CA ALA A 187 15.41 6.24 -31.83
C ALA A 187 15.32 7.00 -30.48
N PHE A 188 14.19 7.67 -30.23
CA PHE A 188 13.92 8.35 -28.96
C PHE A 188 13.81 7.36 -27.80
N THR A 189 13.03 6.28 -27.95
CA THR A 189 12.90 5.22 -26.92
C THR A 189 14.26 4.60 -26.58
N THR A 190 15.07 4.29 -27.60
CA THR A 190 16.42 3.74 -27.40
C THR A 190 17.31 4.71 -26.64
N ARG A 191 17.23 6.02 -26.96
CA ARG A 191 17.97 7.08 -26.26
C ARG A 191 17.52 7.20 -24.80
N PHE A 192 16.21 7.27 -24.55
CA PHE A 192 15.62 7.33 -23.21
C PHE A 192 16.10 6.19 -22.31
N VAL A 193 15.95 4.95 -22.79
CA VAL A 193 16.39 3.75 -22.07
C VAL A 193 17.90 3.80 -21.79
N THR A 194 18.71 4.19 -22.77
CA THR A 194 20.18 4.27 -22.62
C THR A 194 20.60 5.30 -21.59
N ASP A 195 20.05 6.52 -21.67
CA ASP A 195 20.50 7.64 -20.86
C ASP A 195 19.99 7.50 -19.40
N VAL A 196 18.75 7.04 -19.19
CA VAL A 196 18.21 6.74 -17.84
C VAL A 196 18.99 5.60 -17.19
N ALA A 197 19.23 4.49 -17.90
CA ALA A 197 19.99 3.37 -17.36
C ALA A 197 21.45 3.75 -17.02
N ALA A 198 22.08 4.57 -17.86
CA ALA A 198 23.42 5.09 -17.61
C ALA A 198 23.48 6.04 -16.40
N ALA A 199 22.48 6.92 -16.23
CA ALA A 199 22.40 7.82 -15.08
C ALA A 199 22.21 7.07 -13.74
N LEU A 200 21.45 5.97 -13.78
CA LEU A 200 21.20 5.11 -12.62
C LEU A 200 22.27 4.02 -12.41
N SER A 201 23.18 3.83 -13.37
CA SER A 201 24.17 2.74 -13.37
C SER A 201 23.55 1.34 -13.29
N ILE A 202 22.42 1.14 -13.96
CA ILE A 202 21.69 -0.13 -14.07
C ILE A 202 21.76 -0.70 -15.49
N SER A 203 21.43 -1.97 -15.69
CA SER A 203 21.27 -2.53 -17.04
C SER A 203 20.17 -1.81 -17.83
N SER A 204 20.43 -1.52 -19.12
CA SER A 204 19.42 -0.97 -20.04
C SER A 204 18.22 -1.88 -20.21
N ASP A 205 18.39 -3.19 -20.02
CA ASP A 205 17.28 -4.14 -20.07
C ASP A 205 16.27 -3.93 -18.93
N ARG A 206 16.64 -3.17 -17.88
CA ARG A 206 15.73 -2.92 -16.74
C ARG A 206 14.76 -1.76 -16.96
N VAL A 207 15.03 -0.85 -17.89
CA VAL A 207 14.14 0.30 -18.17
C VAL A 207 13.23 -0.06 -19.32
N LYS A 208 11.93 -0.26 -19.04
CA LYS A 208 10.92 -0.58 -20.05
C LYS A 208 10.04 0.65 -20.30
N VAL A 209 10.05 1.21 -21.51
CA VAL A 209 9.08 2.26 -21.88
C VAL A 209 7.74 1.60 -22.18
N THR A 210 6.71 1.95 -21.43
CA THR A 210 5.35 1.39 -21.51
C THR A 210 4.40 2.28 -22.33
N GLY A 211 4.66 3.59 -22.39
CA GLY A 211 3.84 4.55 -23.13
C GLY A 211 4.61 5.81 -23.52
N ILE A 212 4.24 6.41 -24.66
CA ILE A 212 4.69 7.75 -25.06
C ILE A 212 3.49 8.53 -25.59
N SER A 213 3.33 9.78 -25.15
CA SER A 213 2.31 10.69 -25.67
C SER A 213 2.89 12.07 -26.04
N ALA A 214 2.13 12.86 -26.81
CA ALA A 214 2.56 14.11 -27.42
C ALA A 214 1.65 15.31 -27.07
N GLY A 215 2.20 16.52 -27.22
CA GLY A 215 1.64 17.80 -26.72
C GLY A 215 2.54 18.43 -25.65
N SER A 216 3.21 17.57 -24.89
CA SER A 216 4.61 17.64 -24.46
C SER A 216 5.08 16.17 -24.49
N VAL A 217 6.35 15.85 -24.67
CA VAL A 217 6.74 14.43 -24.67
C VAL A 217 6.61 13.89 -23.26
N VAL A 218 5.62 13.00 -23.04
CA VAL A 218 5.45 12.28 -21.78
C VAL A 218 5.83 10.83 -22.02
N VAL A 219 6.78 10.32 -21.23
CA VAL A 219 7.26 8.95 -21.26
C VAL A 219 6.79 8.25 -19.99
N GLU A 220 5.99 7.21 -20.17
CA GLU A 220 5.62 6.26 -19.12
C GLU A 220 6.60 5.09 -19.21
N PHE A 221 7.20 4.74 -18.09
CA PHE A 221 8.20 3.68 -18.03
C PHE A 221 8.15 2.91 -16.71
N GLU A 222 8.69 1.71 -16.74
CA GLU A 222 8.83 0.79 -15.63
C GLU A 222 10.31 0.49 -15.41
N ILE A 223 10.72 0.39 -14.15
CA ILE A 223 12.04 -0.11 -13.76
C ILE A 223 11.82 -1.51 -13.17
N VAL A 224 12.27 -2.56 -13.86
CA VAL A 224 12.14 -3.93 -13.32
C VAL A 224 13.23 -4.22 -12.29
N ALA A 225 13.02 -5.27 -11.49
CA ALA A 225 14.01 -5.78 -10.54
C ALA A 225 15.35 -6.11 -11.24
N PRO A 226 16.50 -6.04 -10.53
CA PRO A 226 17.74 -6.60 -11.04
C PRO A 226 17.61 -8.12 -11.16
N ALA A 227 18.32 -8.73 -12.12
CA ALA A 227 18.42 -10.19 -12.19
C ALA A 227 19.16 -10.74 -10.96
N GLU A 228 18.88 -11.98 -10.59
CA GLU A 228 19.46 -12.59 -9.40
C GLU A 228 21.01 -12.59 -9.41
N GLY A 229 21.60 -12.40 -8.24
CA GLY A 229 23.06 -12.31 -8.07
C GLY A 229 23.71 -11.05 -8.66
N VAL A 230 22.95 -10.13 -9.27
CA VAL A 230 23.47 -8.85 -9.78
C VAL A 230 23.46 -7.79 -8.67
N THR A 231 24.62 -7.19 -8.41
CA THR A 231 24.77 -6.09 -7.45
C THR A 231 24.40 -4.74 -8.07
N GLU A 232 23.12 -4.57 -8.37
CA GLU A 232 22.50 -3.31 -8.82
C GLU A 232 21.47 -2.82 -7.76
N PRO A 233 21.11 -1.52 -7.74
CA PRO A 233 20.05 -1.03 -6.86
C PRO A 233 18.70 -1.69 -7.16
N THR A 234 17.83 -1.76 -6.14
CA THR A 234 16.44 -2.20 -6.31
C THR A 234 15.71 -1.28 -7.29
N ALA A 235 14.57 -1.74 -7.82
CA ALA A 235 13.77 -0.90 -8.71
C ALA A 235 13.29 0.39 -8.01
N ALA A 236 12.82 0.29 -6.76
CA ALA A 236 12.39 1.42 -5.95
C ALA A 236 13.54 2.40 -5.68
N ASP A 237 14.71 1.92 -5.23
CA ASP A 237 15.90 2.76 -5.03
C ASP A 237 16.32 3.49 -6.31
N ALA A 238 16.25 2.81 -7.45
CA ALA A 238 16.60 3.37 -8.74
C ALA A 238 15.63 4.49 -9.16
N LEU A 239 14.33 4.39 -8.87
CA LEU A 239 13.36 5.47 -9.12
C LEU A 239 13.59 6.67 -8.18
N VAL A 240 13.84 6.43 -6.89
CA VAL A 240 14.18 7.48 -5.91
C VAL A 240 15.47 8.21 -6.30
N GLN A 241 16.48 7.48 -6.78
CA GLN A 241 17.71 8.05 -7.32
C GLN A 241 17.42 8.90 -8.58
N LEU A 242 16.54 8.44 -9.48
CA LEU A 242 16.17 9.18 -10.69
C LEU A 242 15.48 10.51 -10.35
N GLN A 243 14.52 10.48 -9.42
CA GLN A 243 13.85 11.68 -8.90
C GLN A 243 14.85 12.66 -8.28
N SER A 244 15.80 12.15 -7.50
CA SER A 244 16.86 12.97 -6.88
C SER A 244 17.75 13.64 -7.92
N LEU A 245 18.17 12.91 -8.96
CA LEU A 245 18.97 13.44 -10.06
C LEU A 245 18.23 14.54 -10.85
N VAL A 246 16.96 14.30 -11.20
CA VAL A 246 16.11 15.26 -11.91
C VAL A 246 15.83 16.51 -11.07
N ALA A 247 15.67 16.36 -9.75
CA ALA A 247 15.46 17.48 -8.83
C ALA A 247 16.73 18.32 -8.61
N GLU A 248 17.92 17.73 -8.71
CA GLU A 248 19.20 18.45 -8.66
C GLU A 248 19.52 19.16 -9.98
N ASP A 249 19.31 18.49 -11.12
CA ASP A 249 19.51 19.05 -12.46
C ASP A 249 18.43 18.60 -13.47
N PRO A 250 17.41 19.43 -13.74
CA PRO A 250 16.41 19.17 -14.78
C PRO A 250 16.96 19.00 -16.20
N GLN A 251 18.23 19.38 -16.45
CA GLN A 251 18.90 19.21 -17.74
C GLN A 251 19.82 17.98 -17.79
N VAL A 252 19.75 17.09 -16.79
CA VAL A 252 20.49 15.80 -16.78
C VAL A 252 20.25 14.95 -18.05
N PHE A 253 19.09 15.11 -18.69
CA PHE A 253 18.72 14.45 -19.94
C PHE A 253 18.59 15.42 -21.14
N ALA A 254 19.41 16.47 -21.22
CA ALA A 254 19.31 17.52 -22.25
C ALA A 254 19.29 17.05 -23.73
N ASP A 255 19.85 15.87 -24.05
CA ASP A 255 19.78 15.26 -25.39
C ASP A 255 18.37 14.70 -25.73
N LEU A 256 17.52 14.48 -24.73
CA LEU A 256 16.10 14.10 -24.82
C LEU A 256 15.17 15.30 -24.67
N GLY A 257 15.54 16.27 -23.83
CA GLY A 257 14.78 17.47 -23.49
C GLY A 257 15.02 17.91 -22.04
N GLU A 258 14.55 19.10 -21.65
CA GLU A 258 14.53 19.49 -20.23
C GLU A 258 13.41 18.74 -19.52
N VAL A 259 13.70 18.15 -18.34
CA VAL A 259 12.69 17.43 -17.56
C VAL A 259 11.81 18.44 -16.84
N LEU A 260 10.55 18.52 -17.25
CA LEU A 260 9.55 19.41 -16.66
C LEU A 260 8.94 18.82 -15.38
N GLU A 261 8.79 17.50 -15.33
CA GLU A 261 8.14 16.77 -14.25
C GLU A 261 8.58 15.30 -14.27
N LEU A 262 8.72 14.68 -13.10
CA LEU A 262 8.88 13.23 -12.94
C LEU A 262 8.01 12.78 -11.76
N ALA A 263 6.93 12.07 -12.07
CA ALA A 263 6.02 11.50 -11.09
C ALA A 263 6.36 10.04 -10.78
N ASP A 264 6.07 9.62 -9.55
CA ASP A 264 6.01 8.22 -9.14
C ASP A 264 4.59 7.70 -9.42
N GLU A 265 4.49 6.64 -10.21
CA GLU A 265 3.23 5.96 -10.56
C GLU A 265 3.29 4.47 -10.14
N SER A 266 4.18 4.15 -9.19
CA SER A 266 4.40 2.79 -8.70
C SER A 266 3.22 2.28 -7.86
N THR A 267 3.04 0.97 -7.82
CA THR A 267 2.02 0.30 -6.99
C THR A 267 2.60 -0.92 -6.28
N THR A 268 2.03 -1.28 -5.14
CA THR A 268 2.25 -2.57 -4.48
C THR A 268 0.89 -3.21 -4.23
N GLU A 269 0.69 -4.41 -4.75
CA GLU A 269 -0.60 -5.09 -4.75
C GLU A 269 -0.49 -6.51 -4.18
N ILE A 270 -1.52 -6.93 -3.45
CA ILE A 270 -1.68 -8.32 -2.99
C ILE A 270 -2.25 -9.13 -4.16
N VAL A 271 -1.41 -9.96 -4.79
CA VAL A 271 -1.78 -10.74 -5.97
C VAL A 271 -2.07 -12.19 -5.57
N ARG A 272 -3.30 -12.65 -5.82
CA ARG A 272 -3.61 -14.08 -5.79
C ARG A 272 -2.96 -14.78 -6.98
N VAL A 273 -1.93 -15.57 -6.70
CA VAL A 273 -1.20 -16.37 -7.68
C VAL A 273 -1.88 -17.72 -7.85
N THR A 274 -2.22 -18.05 -9.09
CA THR A 274 -2.74 -19.39 -9.39
C THR A 274 -1.69 -20.45 -9.09
N GLN A 275 -2.10 -21.52 -8.41
CA GLN A 275 -1.18 -22.61 -8.02
C GLN A 275 -0.46 -23.18 -9.26
N PRO A 276 0.87 -23.44 -9.19
CA PRO A 276 1.58 -24.13 -10.26
C PRO A 276 0.99 -25.53 -10.48
N LEU A 277 0.74 -25.91 -11.73
CA LEU A 277 0.15 -27.21 -12.10
C LEU A 277 1.04 -27.98 -13.06
N ASP A 278 1.09 -29.29 -12.92
CA ASP A 278 1.66 -30.18 -13.92
C ASP A 278 0.71 -30.48 -15.09
N VAL A 279 1.17 -31.29 -16.05
CA VAL A 279 0.42 -31.67 -17.25
C VAL A 279 -0.86 -32.47 -16.97
N ASP A 280 -0.95 -33.13 -15.82
CA ASP A 280 -2.12 -33.87 -15.36
C ASP A 280 -3.06 -32.99 -14.49
N GLY A 281 -2.68 -31.73 -14.25
CA GLY A 281 -3.41 -30.78 -13.42
C GLY A 281 -3.21 -30.98 -11.92
N ALA A 282 -2.15 -31.70 -11.51
CA ALA A 282 -1.79 -31.85 -10.11
C ALA A 282 -0.91 -30.68 -9.64
N PRO A 283 -0.99 -30.26 -8.36
CA PRO A 283 -0.25 -29.12 -7.86
C PRO A 283 1.24 -29.40 -7.76
N ILE A 284 2.03 -28.54 -8.42
CA ILE A 284 3.46 -28.39 -8.18
C ILE A 284 3.63 -27.34 -7.09
N LEU A 285 4.35 -27.70 -6.04
CA LEU A 285 4.67 -26.82 -4.91
C LEU A 285 6.16 -26.47 -4.86
N GLY A 286 7.03 -27.33 -5.41
CA GLY A 286 8.48 -27.10 -5.42
C GLY A 286 9.01 -26.09 -6.44
N TRP A 287 8.16 -25.32 -7.13
CA TRP A 287 8.61 -24.31 -8.11
C TRP A 287 8.65 -22.94 -7.45
N PHE A 288 9.78 -22.63 -6.81
CA PHE A 288 9.97 -21.48 -5.93
C PHE A 288 10.49 -20.26 -6.66
N THR A 289 11.48 -20.44 -7.55
CA THR A 289 12.13 -19.36 -8.31
C THR A 289 11.16 -18.64 -9.25
N ARG A 290 10.06 -19.30 -9.65
CA ARG A 290 9.17 -18.90 -10.76
C ARG A 290 9.89 -18.72 -12.11
N GLU A 291 11.16 -19.10 -12.20
CA GLU A 291 11.96 -19.05 -13.42
C GLU A 291 11.76 -20.31 -14.29
N GLY A 292 12.08 -20.19 -15.58
CA GLY A 292 11.93 -21.30 -16.52
C GLY A 292 10.48 -21.80 -16.65
N GLU A 293 10.31 -23.11 -16.74
CA GLU A 293 9.00 -23.80 -16.84
C GLU A 293 9.00 -25.14 -16.06
N SER A 294 9.96 -25.37 -15.16
CA SER A 294 10.12 -26.67 -14.48
C SER A 294 10.82 -26.53 -13.14
N VAL A 295 10.49 -27.41 -12.19
CA VAL A 295 11.22 -27.52 -10.92
C VAL A 295 12.62 -28.06 -11.19
N ASP A 296 13.66 -27.31 -10.85
CA ASP A 296 15.04 -27.72 -11.09
C ASP A 296 16.01 -27.44 -9.92
N PHE A 297 17.31 -27.31 -10.23
CA PHE A 297 18.35 -27.15 -9.21
C PHE A 297 18.35 -25.77 -8.57
N ASP A 298 17.86 -24.74 -9.25
CA ASP A 298 17.86 -23.39 -8.71
C ASP A 298 16.73 -23.27 -7.64
N ASP A 299 15.57 -23.91 -7.86
CA ASP A 299 14.56 -24.14 -6.82
C ASP A 299 15.10 -24.96 -5.65
N PHE A 300 15.91 -25.98 -5.92
CA PHE A 300 16.51 -26.81 -4.86
C PHE A 300 17.50 -26.02 -4.00
N PHE A 301 18.31 -25.13 -4.58
CA PHE A 301 19.24 -24.31 -3.80
C PHE A 301 18.49 -23.31 -2.92
N LEU A 302 17.45 -22.67 -3.44
CA LEU A 302 16.60 -21.76 -2.67
C LEU A 302 15.93 -22.47 -1.49
N PHE A 303 15.35 -23.67 -1.71
CA PHE A 303 14.84 -24.52 -0.63
C PHE A 303 15.92 -24.92 0.40
N ALA A 304 17.13 -25.25 -0.08
CA ALA A 304 18.23 -25.70 0.77
C ALA A 304 18.78 -24.59 1.70
N ASP A 305 18.68 -23.32 1.30
CA ASP A 305 19.10 -22.18 2.13
C ASP A 305 18.14 -21.94 3.31
N HIS A 306 16.86 -22.32 3.20
CA HIS A 306 15.88 -22.27 4.29
C HIS A 306 15.72 -23.58 5.09
N PHE A 307 16.40 -24.66 4.68
CA PHE A 307 16.23 -25.99 5.29
C PHE A 307 16.62 -26.03 6.78
N GLY A 308 15.68 -26.46 7.62
CA GLY A 308 15.85 -26.60 9.07
C GLY A 308 15.44 -25.38 9.89
N GLN A 309 14.89 -24.33 9.26
CA GLN A 309 14.20 -23.23 9.97
C GLN A 309 12.82 -23.69 10.45
N SER A 310 12.30 -23.03 11.49
CA SER A 310 11.02 -23.33 12.12
C SER A 310 10.18 -22.09 12.41
N GLU A 311 8.87 -22.26 12.56
CA GLU A 311 7.94 -21.16 12.83
C GLU A 311 8.39 -20.35 14.07
N GLY A 312 8.68 -19.06 13.85
CA GLY A 312 9.23 -18.15 14.86
C GLY A 312 10.74 -17.88 14.75
N ASP A 313 11.47 -18.55 13.85
CA ASP A 313 12.81 -18.13 13.43
C ASP A 313 12.72 -16.90 12.50
N ALA A 314 13.65 -15.96 12.63
CA ALA A 314 13.58 -14.67 11.93
C ALA A 314 13.77 -14.74 10.39
N GLU A 315 14.25 -15.88 9.89
CA GLU A 315 14.46 -16.15 8.46
C GLU A 315 13.49 -17.22 7.94
N TYR A 316 12.57 -17.72 8.78
CA TYR A 316 11.58 -18.73 8.40
C TYR A 316 10.62 -18.17 7.36
N ASP A 317 10.65 -18.76 6.17
CA ASP A 317 9.64 -18.53 5.14
C ASP A 317 8.82 -19.80 4.91
N SER A 318 7.56 -19.69 5.30
CA SER A 318 6.54 -20.72 5.16
C SER A 318 6.29 -21.22 3.72
N ILE A 319 6.74 -20.52 2.68
CA ILE A 319 6.68 -21.04 1.31
C ILE A 319 7.45 -22.36 1.15
N PHE A 320 8.49 -22.58 1.97
CA PHE A 320 9.32 -23.78 1.95
C PHE A 320 8.83 -24.89 2.92
N ASP A 321 7.90 -24.60 3.84
CA ASP A 321 7.19 -25.60 4.67
C ASP A 321 6.00 -26.16 3.86
N ILE A 322 6.34 -26.84 2.77
CA ILE A 322 5.39 -27.40 1.78
C ILE A 322 4.37 -28.36 2.42
N VAL A 323 4.76 -29.02 3.52
CA VAL A 323 3.98 -30.00 4.26
C VAL A 323 3.41 -29.38 5.57
N ALA A 324 3.45 -28.06 5.71
CA ALA A 324 2.79 -27.25 6.75
C ALA A 324 2.88 -27.89 8.16
N THR A 325 4.10 -28.19 8.59
CA THR A 325 4.39 -28.77 9.91
C THR A 325 4.86 -27.76 10.94
N GLY A 326 5.12 -26.50 10.53
CA GLY A 326 5.78 -25.46 11.30
C GLY A 326 7.31 -25.59 11.31
N THR A 327 7.90 -26.42 10.44
CA THR A 327 9.35 -26.65 10.34
C THR A 327 9.71 -27.17 8.95
N ILE A 328 10.68 -26.54 8.29
CA ILE A 328 11.16 -26.94 6.96
C ILE A 328 12.11 -28.13 7.14
N ASP A 329 11.65 -29.35 6.90
CA ASP A 329 12.43 -30.56 7.15
C ASP A 329 12.44 -31.60 6.01
N PHE A 330 12.76 -32.86 6.34
CA PHE A 330 12.82 -33.93 5.35
C PHE A 330 11.46 -34.28 4.74
N ASP A 331 10.34 -34.06 5.42
CA ASP A 331 9.01 -34.31 4.85
C ASP A 331 8.73 -33.29 3.72
N ASP A 332 9.14 -32.02 3.87
CA ASP A 332 9.13 -31.01 2.80
C ASP A 332 10.10 -31.37 1.67
N PHE A 333 11.31 -31.81 2.00
CA PHE A 333 12.28 -32.24 0.99
C PHE A 333 11.75 -33.42 0.15
N PHE A 334 11.05 -34.39 0.76
CA PHE A 334 10.43 -35.48 0.00
C PHE A 334 9.26 -34.97 -0.85
N ARG A 335 8.46 -34.03 -0.34
CA ARG A 335 7.39 -33.39 -1.12
C ARG A 335 7.94 -32.57 -2.29
N PHE A 336 9.06 -31.86 -2.13
CA PHE A 336 9.80 -31.19 -3.20
C PHE A 336 10.34 -32.19 -4.22
N ALA A 337 10.96 -33.27 -3.76
CA ALA A 337 11.54 -34.30 -4.62
C ALA A 337 10.50 -35.02 -5.50
N ASP A 338 9.24 -35.11 -5.05
CA ASP A 338 8.11 -35.61 -5.85
C ASP A 338 7.72 -34.65 -7.01
N ASP A 339 8.11 -33.37 -6.96
CA ASP A 339 7.93 -32.40 -8.04
C ASP A 339 9.17 -32.17 -8.90
N PHE A 340 10.36 -32.56 -8.44
CA PHE A 340 11.62 -32.26 -9.12
C PHE A 340 11.64 -32.77 -10.57
N GLY A 341 11.87 -31.86 -11.52
CA GLY A 341 11.85 -32.12 -12.96
C GLY A 341 10.46 -32.16 -13.60
N LYS A 342 9.37 -31.88 -12.86
CA LYS A 342 8.04 -31.65 -13.47
C LYS A 342 8.03 -30.30 -14.19
N VAL A 343 7.22 -30.24 -15.25
CA VAL A 343 6.97 -29.02 -16.04
C VAL A 343 5.70 -28.35 -15.53
N VAL A 344 5.77 -27.05 -15.24
CA VAL A 344 4.66 -26.20 -14.80
C VAL A 344 3.93 -25.66 -16.04
N VAL A 345 2.75 -26.20 -16.34
CA VAL A 345 2.06 -25.90 -17.61
C VAL A 345 1.42 -24.50 -17.64
N ASN A 346 1.19 -23.89 -16.48
CA ASN A 346 0.68 -22.53 -16.31
C ASN A 346 1.78 -21.53 -15.91
N ALA A 347 3.07 -21.84 -16.11
CA ALA A 347 4.19 -20.97 -15.76
C ALA A 347 4.11 -19.58 -16.42
N ALA A 348 3.61 -19.50 -17.65
CA ALA A 348 3.39 -18.24 -18.34
C ALA A 348 2.26 -17.40 -17.71
N ASP A 349 1.15 -18.04 -17.29
CA ASP A 349 0.02 -17.35 -16.65
C ASP A 349 0.39 -16.84 -15.25
N ILE A 350 1.18 -17.63 -14.50
CA ILE A 350 1.71 -17.26 -13.18
C ILE A 350 2.66 -16.07 -13.28
N ARG A 351 3.65 -16.12 -14.17
CA ARG A 351 4.56 -14.98 -14.39
C ARG A 351 3.82 -13.73 -14.86
N ALA A 352 2.82 -13.87 -15.72
CA ALA A 352 1.97 -12.75 -16.12
C ALA A 352 1.10 -12.18 -14.99
N GLN A 353 0.74 -12.96 -13.96
CA GLN A 353 0.13 -12.44 -12.73
C GLN A 353 1.13 -11.67 -11.86
N LEU A 354 2.40 -12.10 -11.87
CA LEU A 354 3.49 -11.54 -11.05
C LEU A 354 4.27 -10.40 -11.72
N GLY A 355 4.05 -10.13 -13.01
CA GLY A 355 4.83 -9.14 -13.77
C GLY A 355 6.25 -9.59 -14.16
N LEU A 356 6.49 -10.91 -14.23
CA LEU A 356 7.78 -11.55 -14.52
C LEU A 356 7.95 -11.94 -16.01
#